data_AF-A0A316GA65-F1
#
_entry.id   AF-A0A316GA65-F1
#
_cell.length_a   1.000
_cell.length_b   1.000
_cell.length_c   1.000
_cell.angle_alpha   90.00
_cell.angle_beta   90.00
_cell.angle_gamma   90.00
#
_symmetry.space_group_name_H-M   'P 1'
#
loop_
_entity.id
_entity.type
_entity.pdbx_description
1 polymer ?
#
loop_
_entity_poly.entity_id
_entity_poly.type
_entity_poly.pdbx_seq_one_letter_code
_entity_poly.pdbx_strand_id
1 'polypeptide(L)'
;MATSKIQRTGFEDRLSRIKKGGDNTMGEVHIGPRDEVRAGQKRKPGTTVRLKKKKQSKKEIGRASGVSLLILAFLFGALSMFVGQAASYHLFAETGLIQLDLSATPAAPYVPVAHIVIGGFFAVLFAWTFQLMGVVRLAAIAAGLFVMVQYQPVLIKSVPGVYAAFFSDEFVESQLGKA
;
A
#
# COMPACT_ATOMS: atom_id res chain seq x y z
N MET A 1 27.92 51.15 9.18
CA MET A 1 28.06 51.06 10.66
C MET A 1 26.75 50.82 11.43
N ALA A 2 25.55 51.04 10.85
CA ALA A 2 24.27 50.78 11.54
C ALA A 2 23.88 49.29 11.59
N THR A 3 24.22 48.52 10.55
CA THR A 3 23.88 47.10 10.41
C THR A 3 24.58 46.21 11.43
N SER A 4 25.83 46.52 11.80
CA SER A 4 26.58 45.74 12.79
C SER A 4 26.04 45.92 14.22
N LYS A 5 25.54 47.10 14.57
CA LYS A 5 24.91 47.34 15.88
C LYS A 5 23.59 46.58 16.02
N ILE A 6 22.81 46.48 14.95
CA ILE A 6 21.52 45.77 14.92
C ILE A 6 21.70 44.25 15.00
N GLN A 7 22.72 43.70 14.34
CA GLN A 7 23.05 42.28 14.46
C GLN A 7 23.53 41.92 15.87
N ARG A 8 24.29 42.81 16.52
CA ARG A 8 24.81 42.59 17.87
C ARG A 8 23.72 42.61 18.94
N THR A 9 22.80 43.56 18.88
CA THR A 9 21.65 43.62 19.82
C THR A 9 20.68 42.46 19.61
N GLY A 10 20.48 42.03 18.36
CA GLY A 10 19.70 40.83 18.06
C GLY A 10 20.31 39.54 18.61
N PHE A 11 21.64 39.44 18.66
CA PHE A 11 22.34 38.30 19.26
C PHE A 11 22.32 38.31 20.79
N GLU A 12 22.52 39.47 21.41
CA GLU A 12 22.52 39.60 22.88
C GLU A 12 21.13 39.32 23.48
N ASP A 13 20.07 39.78 22.83
CA ASP A 13 18.68 39.51 23.24
C ASP A 13 18.28 38.03 23.05
N ARG A 14 18.96 37.31 22.14
CA ARG A 14 18.79 35.86 21.97
C ARG A 14 19.49 35.07 23.06
N LEU A 15 20.73 35.44 23.40
CA LEU A 15 21.48 34.78 24.47
C LEU A 15 20.80 34.94 25.83
N SER A 16 20.20 36.11 26.09
CA SER A 16 19.45 36.36 27.32
C SER A 16 18.17 35.52 27.42
N ARG A 17 17.54 35.20 26.27
CA ARG A 17 16.31 34.40 26.17
C ARG A 17 16.57 32.90 26.24
N ILE A 18 17.65 32.41 25.63
CA ILE A 18 18.10 31.02 25.72
C ILE A 18 18.56 30.71 27.16
N LYS A 19 19.27 31.63 27.82
CA LYS A 19 19.61 31.49 29.25
C LYS A 19 18.38 31.40 30.17
N LYS A 20 17.23 31.90 29.74
CA LYS A 20 15.94 31.82 30.45
C LYS A 20 15.10 30.60 30.03
N GLY A 21 15.63 29.70 29.19
CA GLY A 21 14.96 28.47 28.76
C GLY A 21 13.89 28.65 27.67
N GLY A 22 13.92 29.74 26.91
CA GLY A 22 12.98 30.00 25.81
C GLY A 22 13.35 29.36 24.47
N ASP A 23 12.36 29.14 23.61
CA ASP A 23 12.50 28.49 22.29
C ASP A 23 13.52 29.17 21.35
N ASN A 24 14.31 28.35 20.65
CA ASN A 24 15.31 28.80 19.68
C ASN A 24 14.65 29.11 18.33
N THR A 25 14.21 30.36 18.11
CA THR A 25 13.53 30.80 16.87
C THR A 25 14.52 31.13 15.75
N MET A 26 15.35 30.15 15.37
CA MET A 26 16.34 30.31 14.29
C MET A 26 15.72 30.42 12.87
N GLY A 27 14.39 30.41 12.72
CA GLY A 27 13.71 30.29 11.42
C GLY A 27 12.73 31.40 11.02
N GLU A 28 12.46 32.39 11.88
CA GLU A 28 11.54 33.48 11.49
C GLU A 28 12.30 34.62 10.79
N VAL A 29 12.42 34.49 9.47
CA VAL A 29 12.75 35.62 8.60
C VAL A 29 11.44 36.37 8.34
N HIS A 30 11.26 37.53 8.97
CA HIS A 30 10.22 38.47 8.58
C HIS A 30 10.58 39.07 7.22
N ILE A 31 9.94 38.56 6.16
CA ILE A 31 9.98 39.18 4.83
C ILE A 31 8.79 40.13 4.75
N GLY A 32 9.08 41.42 4.87
CA GLY A 32 8.17 42.53 4.70
C GLY A 32 8.85 43.82 5.17
N PRO A 33 8.70 44.95 4.46
CA PRO A 33 9.31 46.20 4.89
C PRO A 33 8.84 46.52 6.31
N ARG A 34 9.81 46.77 7.20
CA ARG A 34 9.54 47.25 8.55
C ARG A 34 8.80 48.58 8.41
N ASP A 35 7.53 48.61 8.79
CA ASP A 35 6.76 49.84 8.94
C ASP A 35 7.35 50.63 10.12
N GLU A 36 8.47 51.33 9.89
CA GLU A 36 9.12 52.20 10.88
C GLU A 36 8.27 53.44 11.22
N VAL A 37 7.11 53.63 10.57
CA VAL A 37 6.24 54.81 10.71
C VAL A 37 5.19 54.67 11.83
N ARG A 38 5.16 53.57 12.59
CA ARG A 38 4.13 53.38 13.66
C ARG A 38 4.69 53.16 15.06
N ALA A 39 5.82 53.76 15.39
CA ALA A 39 6.38 53.77 16.75
C ALA A 39 5.58 54.60 17.79
N GLY A 40 4.50 55.31 17.39
CA GLY A 40 3.81 56.27 18.26
C GLY A 40 2.38 55.94 18.72
N GLN A 41 1.73 54.90 18.21
CA GLN A 41 0.31 54.66 18.54
C GLN A 41 0.12 53.44 19.43
N LYS A 42 -0.25 53.69 20.69
CA LYS A 42 -0.78 52.71 21.65
C LYS A 42 -1.87 51.87 20.98
N ARG A 43 -1.50 50.68 20.48
CA ARG A 43 -2.47 49.70 19.98
C ARG A 43 -2.99 48.90 21.16
N LYS A 44 -4.31 49.00 21.37
CA LYS A 44 -5.12 48.12 22.22
C LYS A 44 -4.70 46.66 21.98
N PRO A 45 -4.74 45.78 23.00
CA PRO A 45 -4.34 44.38 22.85
C PRO A 45 -5.21 43.75 21.77
N GLY A 46 -4.65 43.61 20.58
CA GLY A 46 -5.31 42.99 19.45
C GLY A 46 -5.48 41.53 19.81
N THR A 47 -6.74 41.07 19.83
CA THR A 47 -7.14 39.68 19.99
C THR A 47 -6.23 38.81 19.13
N THR A 48 -5.24 38.16 19.75
CA THR A 48 -4.44 37.15 19.10
C THR A 48 -5.35 35.96 18.90
N VAL A 49 -6.09 35.95 17.78
CA VAL A 49 -6.72 34.73 17.31
C VAL A 49 -5.56 33.80 17.00
N ARG A 50 -5.31 32.89 17.93
CA ARG A 50 -4.42 31.75 17.74
C ARG A 50 -5.00 31.03 16.53
N LEU A 51 -4.46 31.33 15.35
CA LEU A 51 -4.64 30.50 14.18
C LEU A 51 -4.03 29.18 14.61
N LYS A 52 -4.86 28.30 15.20
CA LYS A 52 -4.56 26.88 15.28
C LYS A 52 -4.09 26.58 13.88
N LYS A 53 -2.81 26.24 13.73
CA LYS A 53 -2.32 25.58 12.52
C LYS A 53 -3.35 24.51 12.28
N LYS A 54 -4.27 24.78 11.34
CA LYS A 54 -5.16 23.78 10.81
C LYS A 54 -4.10 22.83 10.30
N LYS A 55 -3.89 21.70 11.00
CA LYS A 55 -3.18 20.56 10.46
C LYS A 55 -3.73 20.55 9.05
N GLN A 56 -2.90 20.87 8.06
CA GLN A 56 -3.26 20.60 6.70
C GLN A 56 -3.48 19.11 6.78
N SER A 57 -4.74 18.69 6.96
CA SER A 57 -5.11 17.37 6.56
C SER A 57 -4.61 17.41 5.13
N LYS A 58 -3.55 16.65 4.86
CA LYS A 58 -3.36 16.08 3.54
C LYS A 58 -4.78 15.70 3.17
N LYS A 59 -5.41 16.49 2.31
CA LYS A 59 -6.73 16.15 1.79
C LYS A 59 -6.48 14.74 1.29
N GLU A 60 -7.08 13.77 1.98
CA GLU A 60 -6.95 12.36 1.67
C GLU A 60 -7.54 12.22 0.27
N ILE A 61 -6.69 12.39 -0.74
CA ILE A 61 -6.82 11.75 -2.03
C ILE A 61 -6.80 10.27 -1.67
N GLY A 62 -7.95 9.72 -1.28
CA GLY A 62 -7.90 8.51 -0.47
C GLY A 62 -9.23 8.03 0.07
N ARG A 63 -10.13 8.91 0.51
CA ARG A 63 -11.36 8.47 1.20
C ARG A 63 -12.39 7.82 0.27
N ALA A 64 -12.44 8.22 -1.00
CA ALA A 64 -13.17 7.50 -2.06
C ALA A 64 -12.35 6.32 -2.65
N SER A 65 -11.05 6.21 -2.35
CA SER A 65 -10.17 5.14 -2.86
C SER A 65 -10.10 3.89 -1.97
N GLY A 66 -10.57 3.98 -0.72
CA GLY A 66 -10.45 2.88 0.24
C GLY A 66 -11.15 1.62 -0.25
N VAL A 67 -12.42 1.75 -0.66
CA VAL A 67 -13.24 0.62 -1.12
C VAL A 67 -12.76 0.08 -2.47
N SER A 68 -12.44 0.94 -3.43
CA SER A 68 -11.93 0.49 -4.72
C SER A 68 -10.59 -0.24 -4.60
N LEU A 69 -9.70 0.23 -3.73
CA LEU A 69 -8.44 -0.46 -3.44
C LEU A 69 -8.65 -1.79 -2.70
N LEU A 70 -9.71 -1.92 -1.90
CA LEU A 70 -10.08 -3.19 -1.28
C LEU A 70 -10.61 -4.20 -2.30
N ILE A 71 -11.48 -3.76 -3.21
CA ILE A 71 -11.97 -4.61 -4.31
C ILE A 71 -10.79 -5.04 -5.19
N LEU A 72 -9.91 -4.10 -5.55
CA LEU A 72 -8.73 -4.39 -6.35
C LEU A 72 -7.79 -5.37 -5.64
N ALA A 73 -7.57 -5.20 -4.33
CA ALA A 73 -6.79 -6.11 -3.51
C ALA A 73 -7.40 -7.52 -3.50
N PHE A 74 -8.72 -7.64 -3.34
CA PHE A 74 -9.41 -8.92 -3.43
C PHE A 74 -9.22 -9.58 -4.80
N LEU A 75 -9.39 -8.84 -5.89
CA LEU A 75 -9.22 -9.35 -7.25
C LEU A 75 -7.78 -9.82 -7.51
N PHE A 76 -6.78 -9.06 -7.05
CA PHE A 76 -5.38 -9.50 -7.16
C PHE A 76 -5.11 -10.79 -6.36
N GLY A 77 -5.72 -10.94 -5.18
CA GLY A 77 -5.67 -12.20 -4.44
C GLY A 77 -6.22 -13.36 -5.25
N ALA A 78 -7.44 -13.23 -5.77
CA ALA A 78 -8.08 -14.28 -6.56
C ALA A 78 -7.28 -14.62 -7.83
N LEU A 79 -6.82 -13.60 -8.57
CA LEU A 79 -6.03 -13.78 -9.78
C LEU A 79 -4.68 -14.47 -9.47
N SER A 80 -4.02 -14.10 -8.38
CA SER A 80 -2.75 -14.74 -7.98
C SER A 80 -2.95 -16.22 -7.73
N MET A 81 -4.04 -16.59 -7.06
CA MET A 81 -4.36 -18.00 -6.82
C MET A 81 -4.62 -18.74 -8.13
N PHE A 82 -5.39 -18.14 -9.04
CA PHE A 82 -5.65 -18.71 -10.37
C PHE A 82 -4.35 -18.96 -11.14
N VAL A 83 -3.44 -17.98 -11.15
CA VAL A 83 -2.11 -18.13 -11.77
C VAL A 83 -1.31 -19.23 -11.07
N GLY A 84 -1.35 -19.30 -9.74
CA GLY A 84 -0.70 -20.37 -8.99
C GLY A 84 -1.21 -21.76 -9.34
N GLN A 85 -2.53 -21.90 -9.52
CA GLN A 85 -3.16 -23.13 -9.97
C GLN A 85 -2.74 -23.49 -11.40
N ALA A 86 -2.80 -22.54 -12.34
CA ALA A 86 -2.41 -22.76 -13.73
C ALA A 86 -0.92 -23.15 -13.84
N ALA A 87 -0.05 -22.45 -13.10
CA ALA A 87 1.36 -22.78 -13.03
C ALA A 87 1.58 -24.20 -12.46
N SER A 88 0.95 -24.53 -11.33
CA SER A 88 1.04 -25.86 -10.73
C SER A 88 0.53 -26.95 -11.68
N TYR A 89 -0.55 -26.69 -12.41
CA TYR A 89 -1.09 -27.60 -13.40
C TYR A 89 -0.08 -27.84 -14.54
N HIS A 90 0.43 -26.77 -15.17
CA HIS A 90 1.36 -26.92 -16.28
C HIS A 90 2.73 -27.51 -15.89
N LEU A 91 3.12 -27.34 -14.63
CA LEU A 91 4.38 -27.85 -14.12
C LEU A 91 4.27 -29.30 -13.61
N PHE A 92 3.15 -29.73 -13.06
CA PHE A 92 3.08 -31.01 -12.34
C PHE A 92 1.96 -31.97 -12.77
N ALA A 93 1.00 -31.54 -13.58
CA ALA A 93 -0.04 -32.44 -14.10
C ALA A 93 0.45 -33.19 -15.34
N GLU A 94 -0.03 -34.42 -15.54
CA GLU A 94 0.27 -35.29 -16.70
C GLU A 94 -0.18 -34.69 -18.05
N THR A 95 -1.08 -33.72 -18.01
CA THR A 95 -1.59 -33.00 -19.20
C THR A 95 -1.02 -31.58 -19.29
N GLY A 96 -0.11 -31.21 -18.38
CA GLY A 96 0.59 -29.94 -18.35
C GLY A 96 1.64 -29.78 -19.45
N LEU A 97 2.12 -28.55 -19.66
CA LEU A 97 3.04 -28.21 -20.75
C LEU A 97 4.49 -28.65 -20.51
N ILE A 98 4.95 -28.64 -19.25
CA ILE A 98 6.39 -28.79 -18.92
C ILE A 98 6.67 -30.09 -18.14
N GLN A 99 5.70 -30.60 -17.37
CA GLN A 99 5.74 -31.90 -16.66
C GLN A 99 7.06 -32.20 -15.96
N LEU A 100 7.26 -31.58 -14.80
CA LEU A 100 8.35 -31.90 -13.90
C LEU A 100 8.01 -33.15 -13.11
N ASP A 101 8.72 -34.25 -13.37
CA ASP A 101 8.65 -35.44 -12.52
C ASP A 101 9.48 -35.22 -11.25
N LEU A 102 8.79 -35.12 -10.11
CA LEU A 102 9.39 -34.93 -8.79
C LEU A 102 9.31 -36.19 -7.92
N SER A 103 8.90 -37.33 -8.47
CA SER A 103 8.67 -38.59 -7.73
C SER A 103 9.87 -39.06 -6.90
N ALA A 104 11.09 -38.75 -7.34
CA ALA A 104 12.33 -39.09 -6.64
C ALA A 104 12.95 -37.93 -5.82
N THR A 105 12.28 -36.79 -5.72
CA THR A 105 12.83 -35.59 -5.07
C THR A 105 12.25 -35.39 -3.67
N PRO A 106 13.00 -34.76 -2.74
CA PRO A 106 12.49 -34.39 -1.42
C PRO A 106 11.34 -33.36 -1.49
N ALA A 107 11.09 -32.78 -2.67
CA ALA A 107 10.02 -31.82 -2.89
C ALA A 107 8.64 -32.47 -3.16
N ALA A 108 8.59 -33.79 -3.41
CA ALA A 108 7.35 -34.52 -3.72
C ALA A 108 6.19 -34.27 -2.72
N PRO A 109 6.42 -34.22 -1.39
CA PRO A 109 5.34 -33.96 -0.43
C PRO A 109 4.70 -32.56 -0.56
N TYR A 110 5.39 -31.61 -1.21
CA TYR A 110 4.93 -30.23 -1.34
C TYR A 110 4.22 -29.95 -2.66
N VAL A 111 4.24 -30.87 -3.63
CA VAL A 111 3.55 -30.73 -4.91
C VAL A 111 2.06 -30.42 -4.73
N PRO A 112 1.30 -31.09 -3.82
CA PRO A 112 -0.12 -30.78 -3.62
C PRO A 112 -0.39 -29.35 -3.19
N VAL A 113 0.54 -28.69 -2.51
CA VAL A 113 0.39 -27.30 -2.02
C VAL A 113 1.12 -26.27 -2.88
N ALA A 114 1.78 -26.70 -3.97
CA ALA A 114 2.59 -25.82 -4.81
C ALA A 114 1.79 -24.64 -5.37
N HIS A 115 0.53 -24.87 -5.77
CA HIS A 115 -0.38 -23.83 -6.23
C HIS A 115 -0.60 -22.71 -5.20
N ILE A 116 -0.66 -23.03 -3.90
CA ILE A 116 -0.78 -22.05 -2.81
C ILE A 116 0.51 -21.26 -2.67
N VAL A 117 1.67 -21.91 -2.76
CA VAL A 117 2.97 -21.25 -2.63
C VAL A 117 3.19 -20.28 -3.79
N ILE A 118 2.96 -20.73 -5.03
CA ILE A 118 3.10 -19.90 -6.23
C ILE A 118 2.09 -18.74 -6.19
N GLY A 119 0.82 -19.03 -5.89
CA GLY A 119 -0.22 -18.01 -5.79
C GLY A 119 0.04 -17.00 -4.67
N GLY A 120 0.51 -17.47 -3.51
CA GLY A 120 0.91 -16.62 -2.39
C GLY A 120 2.09 -15.71 -2.74
N PHE A 121 3.08 -16.23 -3.47
CA PHE A 121 4.21 -15.44 -3.96
C PHE A 121 3.74 -14.29 -4.87
N PHE A 122 2.88 -14.57 -5.86
CA PHE A 122 2.30 -13.53 -6.71
C PHE A 122 1.42 -12.54 -5.93
N ALA A 123 0.67 -13.01 -4.94
CA ALA A 123 -0.14 -12.15 -4.10
C ALA A 123 0.72 -11.15 -3.30
N VAL A 124 1.86 -11.59 -2.78
CA VAL A 124 2.84 -10.70 -2.12
C VAL A 124 3.45 -9.72 -3.11
N LEU A 125 3.83 -10.18 -4.31
CA LEU A 125 4.35 -9.31 -5.36
C LEU A 125 3.34 -8.21 -5.72
N PHE A 126 2.07 -8.56 -5.96
CA PHE A 126 1.03 -7.57 -6.24
C PHE A 126 0.74 -6.65 -5.06
N ALA A 127 0.74 -7.19 -3.84
CA ALA A 127 0.60 -6.35 -2.65
C ALA A 127 1.69 -5.28 -2.60
N TRP A 128 2.91 -5.63 -3.00
CA TRP A 128 4.06 -4.74 -2.95
C TRP A 128 4.03 -3.74 -4.11
N THR A 129 3.84 -4.20 -5.34
CA THR A 129 3.86 -3.37 -6.55
C THR A 129 2.74 -2.32 -6.54
N PHE A 130 1.54 -2.68 -6.07
CA PHE A 130 0.38 -1.79 -6.00
C PHE A 130 0.20 -1.10 -4.65
N GLN A 131 1.20 -1.19 -3.75
CA GLN A 131 1.18 -0.56 -2.43
C GLN A 131 -0.08 -0.91 -1.60
N LEU A 132 -0.48 -2.19 -1.64
CA LEU A 132 -1.64 -2.73 -0.94
C LEU A 132 -1.27 -3.32 0.44
N MET A 133 -0.13 -2.93 1.01
CA MET A 133 0.43 -3.44 2.27
C MET A 133 -0.33 -3.05 3.56
N GLY A 134 -1.51 -2.43 3.44
CA GLY A 134 -2.35 -2.13 4.60
C GLY A 134 -3.05 -3.40 5.12
N VAL A 135 -3.18 -3.56 6.44
CA VAL A 135 -3.77 -4.77 7.07
C VAL A 135 -5.11 -5.18 6.44
N VAL A 136 -6.03 -4.24 6.24
CA VAL A 136 -7.35 -4.51 5.65
C VAL A 136 -7.24 -4.97 4.19
N ARG A 137 -6.26 -4.44 3.44
CA ARG A 137 -6.03 -4.81 2.04
C ARG A 137 -5.33 -6.17 1.92
N LEU A 138 -4.39 -6.46 2.81
CA LEU A 138 -3.79 -7.79 2.92
C LEU A 138 -4.85 -8.84 3.29
N ALA A 139 -5.76 -8.51 4.20
CA ALA A 139 -6.90 -9.38 4.49
C ALA A 139 -7.81 -9.58 3.26
N ALA A 140 -8.04 -8.54 2.46
CA ALA A 140 -8.78 -8.66 1.20
C ALA A 140 -8.06 -9.55 0.17
N ILE A 141 -6.73 -9.44 0.04
CA ILE A 141 -5.90 -10.33 -0.80
C ILE A 141 -6.03 -11.78 -0.32
N ALA A 142 -5.87 -12.02 0.98
CA ALA A 142 -6.01 -13.35 1.57
C ALA A 142 -7.42 -13.92 1.35
N ALA A 143 -8.45 -13.08 1.48
CA ALA A 143 -9.83 -13.46 1.17
C ALA A 143 -9.99 -13.83 -0.31
N GLY A 144 -9.39 -13.06 -1.23
CA GLY A 144 -9.39 -13.36 -2.66
C GLY A 144 -8.73 -14.71 -2.98
N LEU A 145 -7.55 -14.96 -2.41
CA LEU A 145 -6.86 -16.25 -2.52
C LEU A 145 -7.77 -17.39 -2.04
N PHE A 146 -8.34 -17.26 -0.85
CA PHE A 146 -9.20 -18.28 -0.24
C PHE A 146 -10.46 -18.54 -1.06
N VAL A 147 -11.16 -17.49 -1.50
CA VAL A 147 -12.36 -17.61 -2.33
C VAL A 147 -12.03 -18.34 -3.62
N MET A 148 -10.91 -18.03 -4.26
CA MET A 148 -10.52 -18.71 -5.48
C MET A 148 -10.27 -20.20 -5.25
N VAL A 149 -9.58 -20.60 -4.17
CA VAL A 149 -9.39 -22.03 -3.82
C VAL A 149 -10.73 -22.74 -3.66
N GLN A 150 -11.65 -22.16 -2.90
CA GLN A 150 -12.90 -22.84 -2.54
C GLN A 150 -13.93 -22.86 -3.67
N TYR A 151 -14.00 -21.79 -4.47
CA TYR A 151 -15.02 -21.62 -5.50
C TYR A 151 -14.53 -21.95 -6.91
N GLN A 152 -13.28 -22.35 -7.11
CA GLN A 152 -12.78 -22.80 -8.41
C GLN A 152 -13.69 -23.88 -9.05
N PRO A 153 -14.15 -24.94 -8.35
CA PRO A 153 -15.00 -25.95 -8.99
C PRO A 153 -16.33 -25.38 -9.50
N VAL A 154 -16.88 -24.38 -8.80
CA VAL A 154 -18.10 -23.69 -9.22
C VAL A 154 -17.83 -22.82 -10.45
N LEU A 155 -16.68 -22.16 -10.52
CA LEU A 155 -16.27 -21.35 -11.66
C LEU A 155 -15.97 -22.20 -12.91
N ILE A 156 -15.38 -23.38 -12.74
CA ILE A 156 -15.19 -24.35 -13.83
C ILE A 156 -16.55 -24.80 -14.38
N LYS A 157 -17.54 -25.03 -13.51
CA LYS A 157 -18.91 -25.39 -13.91
C LYS A 157 -19.63 -24.28 -14.66
N SER A 158 -19.45 -23.02 -14.25
CA SER A 158 -20.15 -21.89 -14.86
C SER A 158 -19.54 -21.44 -16.18
N VAL A 159 -18.21 -21.54 -16.33
CA VAL A 159 -17.49 -21.08 -17.54
C VAL A 159 -16.41 -22.09 -17.96
N PRO A 160 -16.78 -23.31 -18.38
CA PRO A 160 -15.81 -24.39 -18.64
C PRO A 160 -14.84 -24.05 -19.78
N GLY A 161 -15.30 -23.36 -20.83
CA GLY A 161 -14.45 -23.02 -21.98
C GLY A 161 -13.29 -22.08 -21.64
N VAL A 162 -13.44 -21.21 -20.64
CA VAL A 162 -12.33 -20.36 -20.18
C VAL A 162 -11.29 -21.21 -19.45
N TYR A 163 -11.73 -22.13 -18.59
CA TYR A 163 -10.80 -23.00 -17.86
C TYR A 163 -10.11 -24.02 -18.78
N ALA A 164 -10.79 -24.54 -19.80
CA ALA A 164 -10.20 -25.43 -20.78
C ALA A 164 -9.00 -24.80 -21.50
N ALA A 165 -9.08 -23.50 -21.82
CA ALA A 165 -7.99 -22.77 -22.44
C ALA A 165 -6.73 -22.67 -21.56
N PHE A 166 -6.87 -22.75 -20.23
CA PHE A 166 -5.76 -22.66 -19.28
C PHE A 166 -5.34 -24.01 -18.68
N PHE A 167 -6.22 -25.01 -18.63
CA PHE A 167 -6.01 -26.25 -17.89
C PHE A 167 -6.24 -27.53 -18.69
N SER A 168 -6.49 -27.45 -20.00
CA SER A 168 -6.95 -28.57 -20.86
C SER A 168 -8.40 -29.00 -20.65
N ASP A 169 -8.98 -29.59 -21.70
CA ASP A 169 -10.36 -30.12 -21.69
C ASP A 169 -10.50 -31.29 -20.71
N GLU A 170 -9.51 -32.21 -20.68
CA GLU A 170 -9.50 -33.40 -19.83
C GLU A 170 -9.51 -33.06 -18.34
N PHE A 171 -8.75 -32.03 -17.93
CA PHE A 171 -8.78 -31.54 -16.56
C PHE A 171 -10.15 -30.98 -16.20
N VAL A 172 -10.76 -30.19 -17.09
CA VAL A 172 -12.09 -29.62 -16.86
C VAL A 172 -13.13 -30.74 -16.75
N GLU A 173 -13.08 -31.76 -17.60
CA GLU A 173 -14.00 -32.91 -17.54
C GLU A 173 -13.87 -33.72 -16.24
N SER A 174 -12.64 -33.96 -15.77
CA SER A 174 -12.42 -34.61 -14.47
C SER A 174 -12.99 -33.80 -13.30
N GLN A 175 -12.87 -32.46 -13.33
CA GLN A 175 -13.45 -31.57 -12.31
C GLN A 175 -14.97 -31.45 -12.40
N LEU A 176 -15.54 -31.68 -13.58
CA LEU A 176 -17.00 -31.74 -13.80
C LEU A 176 -17.61 -33.08 -13.38
N GLY A 177 -16.79 -34.08 -13.05
CA GLY A 177 -17.25 -35.44 -12.75
C GLY A 177 -17.81 -36.16 -13.98
N LYS A 178 -17.31 -35.80 -15.17
CA LYS A 178 -17.69 -36.42 -16.45
C LYS A 178 -16.64 -37.42 -16.97
N ALA A 179 -15.58 -37.65 -16.20
CA ALA A 179 -14.56 -38.66 -16.48
C ALA A 179 -15.09 -40.09 -16.28
#